data_AF-A0A8T5NGY3-F1
#
_entry.id   AF-A0A8T5NGY3-F1
#
_cell.length_a   1.000
_cell.length_b   1.000
_cell.length_c   1.000
_cell.angle_alpha   90.00
_cell.angle_beta   90.00
_cell.angle_gamma   90.00
#
_symmetry.space_group_name_H-M   'P 1'
#
loop_
_entity.id
_entity.type
_entity.pdbx_description
1 polymer ?
#
loop_
_entity_poly.entity_id
_entity_poly.type
_entity_poly.pdbx_seq_one_letter_code
_entity_poly.pdbx_strand_id
1 'polypeptide(L)'
;MKTKHVKPGRTNKKKLVRGERMLSDEKTKMLEGERFMESIFASIQDGIGILDMDMNIIRVNPTAQKWYPHVASFVGKKCYEAFHGSSERCEV
;
A
#
# COMPACT_ATOMS: atom_id res chain seq x y z
N MET A 1 23.31 21.30 -57.85
CA MET A 1 22.43 20.50 -56.95
C MET A 1 23.30 19.95 -55.81
N LYS A 2 23.16 20.44 -54.57
CA LYS A 2 23.86 19.89 -53.39
C LYS A 2 22.81 19.41 -52.40
N THR A 3 22.63 18.10 -52.30
CA THR A 3 21.70 17.47 -51.36
C THR A 3 22.24 17.58 -49.93
N LYS A 4 21.53 18.30 -49.05
CA LYS A 4 21.83 18.34 -47.62
C LYS A 4 21.41 17.00 -47.00
N HIS A 5 22.37 16.16 -46.63
CA HIS A 5 22.10 15.01 -45.78
C HIS A 5 21.84 15.48 -44.34
N VAL A 6 20.58 15.41 -43.92
CA VAL A 6 20.18 15.53 -42.51
C VAL A 6 20.53 14.21 -41.83
N LYS A 7 21.47 14.22 -40.88
CA LYS A 7 21.79 13.03 -40.08
C LYS A 7 20.68 12.78 -39.06
N PRO A 8 20.17 11.55 -38.91
CA PRO A 8 19.18 11.25 -37.89
C PRO A 8 19.81 11.43 -36.50
N GLY A 9 19.12 12.18 -35.64
CA GLY A 9 19.54 12.41 -34.26
C GLY A 9 19.73 11.07 -33.53
N ARG A 10 20.95 10.80 -33.06
CA ARG A 10 21.22 9.66 -32.17
C ARG A 10 20.49 9.92 -30.85
N THR A 11 19.34 9.28 -30.64
CA THR A 11 18.78 9.12 -29.30
C THR A 11 19.77 8.31 -28.46
N ASN A 12 20.25 8.91 -27.37
CA ASN A 12 21.31 8.35 -26.54
C ASN A 12 20.75 7.19 -25.70
N LYS A 13 20.76 5.96 -26.24
CA LYS A 13 20.27 4.72 -25.58
C LYS A 13 20.76 4.56 -24.13
N LYS A 14 21.96 5.07 -23.80
CA LYS A 14 22.51 5.06 -22.43
C LYS A 14 21.69 5.88 -21.43
N LYS A 15 21.03 6.96 -21.87
CA LYS A 15 20.18 7.80 -21.01
C LYS A 15 18.86 7.10 -20.66
N LEU A 16 18.29 6.34 -21.60
CA LEU A 16 17.06 5.58 -21.41
C LEU A 16 17.25 4.45 -20.40
N VAL A 17 18.29 3.63 -20.57
CA VAL A 17 18.62 2.50 -19.66
C VAL A 17 18.93 2.98 -18.23
N ARG A 18 19.56 4.16 -18.08
CA ARG A 18 19.81 4.75 -16.76
C ARG A 18 18.52 5.16 -16.06
N GLY A 19 17.54 5.70 -16.79
CA GLY A 19 16.24 6.08 -16.23
C GLY A 19 15.42 4.87 -15.76
N GLU A 20 15.38 3.81 -16.56
CA GLU A 20 14.71 2.55 -16.22
C GLU A 20 15.31 1.91 -14.96
N ARG A 21 16.64 1.92 -14.83
CA ARG A 21 17.33 1.43 -13.63
C ARG A 21 16.97 2.24 -12.39
N MET A 22 16.96 3.57 -12.49
CA MET A 22 16.60 4.45 -11.36
C MET A 22 15.17 4.22 -10.88
N LEU A 23 14.21 4.08 -11.80
CA LEU A 23 12.82 3.77 -11.47
C LEU A 23 12.69 2.39 -10.81
N SER A 24 13.44 1.39 -11.30
CA SER A 24 13.47 0.06 -10.68
C SER A 24 14.05 0.10 -9.27
N ASP A 25 15.16 0.83 -9.06
CA ASP A 25 15.81 0.94 -7.75
C ASP A 25 14.91 1.67 -6.74
N GLU A 26 14.20 2.72 -7.16
CA GLU A 26 13.23 3.45 -6.33
C GLU A 26 12.04 2.56 -5.95
N LYS A 27 11.49 1.82 -6.92
CA LYS A 27 10.41 0.85 -6.67
C LYS A 27 10.83 -0.22 -5.67
N THR A 28 12.04 -0.77 -5.80
CA THR A 28 12.56 -1.78 -4.86
C THR A 28 12.63 -1.23 -3.44
N LYS A 29 13.16 0.00 -3.26
CA LYS A 29 13.23 0.63 -1.94
C LYS A 29 11.86 0.86 -1.31
N MET A 30 10.86 1.26 -2.12
CA MET A 30 9.49 1.39 -1.64
C MET A 30 8.93 0.06 -1.16
N LEU A 31 9.10 -1.01 -1.96
CA LEU A 31 8.63 -2.36 -1.60
C LEU A 31 9.34 -2.90 -0.34
N GLU A 32 10.62 -2.61 -0.16
CA GLU A 32 11.36 -2.99 1.05
C GLU A 32 10.79 -2.30 2.29
N GLY A 33 10.51 -0.99 2.19
CA GLY A 33 9.86 -0.23 3.25
C GLY A 33 8.46 -0.76 3.58
N GLU A 34 7.65 -1.03 2.56
CA GLU A 34 6.32 -1.64 2.73
C GLU A 34 6.40 -2.99 3.43
N ARG A 35 7.30 -3.87 3.00
CA ARG A 35 7.50 -5.20 3.63
C ARG A 35 7.97 -5.10 5.08
N PHE A 36 8.83 -4.13 5.38
CA PHE A 36 9.28 -3.90 6.75
C PHE A 36 8.11 -3.45 7.64
N MET A 37 7.32 -2.47 7.18
CA MET A 37 6.13 -2.01 7.89
C MET A 37 5.09 -3.13 8.06
N GLU A 38 4.89 -3.94 7.03
CA GLU A 38 4.03 -5.13 7.06
C GLU A 38 4.44 -6.11 8.14
N SER A 39 5.74 -6.41 8.23
CA SER A 39 6.30 -7.32 9.23
C SER A 39 6.10 -6.80 10.64
N ILE A 40 6.33 -5.51 10.88
CA ILE A 40 6.12 -4.90 12.20
C ILE A 40 4.63 -4.96 12.56
N PHE A 41 3.76 -4.48 11.68
CA PHE A 41 2.31 -4.49 11.88
C PHE A 41 1.76 -5.90 12.17
N ALA A 42 2.26 -6.92 11.46
CA ALA A 42 1.85 -8.32 11.63
C ALA A 42 2.37 -8.96 12.92
N SER A 43 3.50 -8.48 13.46
CA SER A 43 4.14 -9.04 14.66
C SER A 43 3.51 -8.60 15.99
N ILE A 44 2.70 -7.54 15.98
CA ILE A 44 2.09 -6.98 17.19
C ILE A 44 1.00 -7.91 17.73
N GLN A 45 1.09 -8.23 19.03
CA GLN A 45 0.18 -9.14 19.72
C GLN A 45 -1.12 -8.48 20.20
N ASP A 46 -1.21 -7.15 20.07
CA ASP A 46 -2.47 -6.41 20.24
C ASP A 46 -3.22 -6.35 18.92
N GLY A 47 -4.55 -6.34 18.98
CA GLY A 47 -5.38 -6.07 17.81
C GLY A 47 -5.25 -4.61 17.37
N ILE A 48 -4.82 -4.37 16.14
CA ILE A 48 -4.74 -3.03 15.55
C ILE A 48 -5.69 -2.94 14.36
N GLY A 49 -6.55 -1.92 14.38
CA GLY A 49 -7.36 -1.48 13.24
C GLY A 49 -6.96 -0.09 12.78
N ILE A 50 -6.80 0.08 11.47
CA ILE A 50 -6.63 1.38 10.81
C ILE A 50 -7.98 1.75 10.22
N LEU A 51 -8.49 2.93 10.60
CA LEU A 51 -9.80 3.43 10.21
C LEU A 51 -9.65 4.69 9.36
N ASP A 52 -10.63 4.96 8.49
CA ASP A 52 -10.83 6.30 7.94
C ASP A 52 -11.66 7.19 8.88
N MET A 53 -11.87 8.44 8.49
CA MET A 53 -12.61 9.43 9.28
C MET A 53 -14.10 9.09 9.43
N ASP A 54 -14.64 8.23 8.57
CA ASP A 54 -16.01 7.76 8.60
C ASP A 54 -16.17 6.47 9.41
N MET A 55 -15.10 6.02 10.08
CA MET A 55 -15.03 4.78 10.86
C MET A 55 -15.10 3.51 10.02
N ASN A 56 -14.84 3.60 8.71
CA ASN A 56 -14.66 2.40 7.90
C ASN A 56 -13.27 1.83 8.18
N ILE A 57 -13.19 0.52 8.32
CA ILE A 57 -11.94 -0.18 8.51
C ILE A 57 -11.19 -0.21 7.18
N ILE A 58 -10.02 0.43 7.13
CA ILE A 58 -9.09 0.35 6.01
C ILE A 58 -8.29 -0.94 6.10
N ARG A 59 -7.90 -1.32 7.32
CA ARG A 59 -7.01 -2.46 7.55
C ARG A 59 -7.07 -2.97 8.99
N VAL A 60 -6.82 -4.26 9.20
CA VAL A 60 -6.56 -4.85 10.52
C VAL A 60 -5.32 -5.73 10.50
N ASN A 61 -4.65 -5.88 11.64
CA ASN A 61 -3.53 -6.81 11.76
C ASN A 61 -4.02 -8.27 11.96
N PRO A 62 -3.14 -9.28 11.77
CA PRO A 62 -3.50 -10.68 11.94
C PRO A 62 -4.04 -10.99 13.34
N THR A 63 -3.56 -10.30 14.37
CA THR A 63 -4.03 -10.51 15.75
C THR A 63 -5.49 -10.10 15.90
N ALA A 64 -5.90 -8.94 15.38
CA ALA A 64 -7.31 -8.55 15.36
C ALA A 64 -8.18 -9.56 14.57
N GLN A 65 -7.69 -10.10 13.44
CA GLN A 65 -8.42 -11.13 12.71
C GLN A 65 -8.65 -12.40 13.54
N LYS A 66 -7.65 -12.80 14.35
CA LYS A 66 -7.75 -13.95 15.25
C LYS A 66 -8.76 -13.72 16.37
N TRP A 67 -8.86 -12.48 16.88
CA TRP A 67 -9.79 -12.14 17.97
C TRP A 67 -11.25 -12.13 17.49
N TYR A 68 -11.51 -11.78 16.24
CA TYR A 68 -12.86 -11.75 15.66
C TYR A 68 -13.01 -12.71 14.47
N PRO A 69 -12.94 -14.03 14.70
CA PRO A 69 -12.98 -15.04 13.63
C PRO A 69 -14.33 -15.10 12.89
N HIS A 70 -15.39 -14.50 13.47
CA HIS A 70 -16.71 -14.41 12.86
C HIS A 70 -16.83 -13.28 11.82
N VAL A 71 -15.86 -12.36 11.78
CA VAL A 71 -15.84 -11.27 10.80
C VAL A 71 -15.12 -11.75 9.54
N ALA A 72 -15.90 -12.17 8.54
CA ALA A 72 -15.35 -12.73 7.29
C ALA A 72 -14.48 -11.74 6.49
N SER A 73 -14.82 -10.45 6.52
CA SER A 73 -14.01 -9.37 5.94
C SER A 73 -14.17 -8.11 6.78
N PHE A 74 -13.04 -7.50 7.13
CA PHE A 74 -13.01 -6.24 7.88
C PHE A 74 -13.03 -5.03 6.96
N VAL A 75 -12.26 -5.07 5.87
CA VAL A 75 -12.03 -3.90 5.01
C VAL A 75 -13.36 -3.40 4.45
N GLY A 76 -13.64 -2.12 4.65
CA GLY A 76 -14.87 -1.44 4.24
C GLY A 76 -16.04 -1.54 5.23
N LYS A 77 -15.97 -2.38 6.27
CA LYS A 77 -17.00 -2.40 7.34
C LYS A 77 -16.81 -1.26 8.31
N LYS A 78 -17.88 -0.83 8.97
CA LYS A 78 -17.80 0.09 10.10
C LYS A 78 -17.16 -0.59 11.31
N CYS A 79 -16.26 0.11 12.00
CA CYS A 79 -15.56 -0.46 13.16
C CYS A 79 -16.53 -0.93 14.25
N TYR A 80 -17.62 -0.18 14.48
CA TYR A 80 -18.62 -0.48 15.50
C TYR A 80 -19.50 -1.69 15.13
N GLU A 81 -19.73 -1.93 13.84
CA GLU A 81 -20.39 -3.15 13.37
C GLU A 81 -19.47 -4.37 13.52
N ALA A 82 -18.21 -4.24 13.09
CA ALA A 82 -17.27 -5.35 13.05
C ALA A 82 -16.78 -5.78 14.44
N PHE A 83 -16.48 -4.84 15.33
CA PHE A 83 -15.88 -5.14 16.64
C PHE A 83 -16.90 -5.18 17.78
N HIS A 84 -18.03 -4.50 17.65
CA HIS A 84 -19.01 -4.38 18.72
C HIS A 84 -20.40 -4.92 18.36
N GLY A 85 -20.63 -5.31 17.10
CA GLY A 85 -21.96 -5.73 16.64
C GLY A 85 -23.02 -4.63 16.76
N SER A 86 -22.58 -3.37 16.85
CA SER A 86 -23.44 -2.20 17.01
C SER A 86 -23.83 -1.64 15.65
N SER A 87 -24.97 -0.95 15.58
CA SER A 87 -25.35 -0.12 14.43
C SER A 87 -24.88 1.33 14.55
N GLU A 88 -24.32 1.71 15.70
CA GLU A 88 -23.93 3.09 16.03
C GLU A 88 -22.51 3.16 16.59
N ARG A 89 -21.89 4.35 16.49
CA ARG A 89 -20.54 4.63 16.99
C ARG A 89 -20.47 4.46 18.52
N CYS A 90 -19.30 4.10 19.03
CA CYS A 90 -19.04 4.04 20.46
C CYS A 90 -19.23 5.42 21.10
N GLU A 91 -19.81 5.44 22.29
CA GLU A 91 -19.80 6.61 23.17
C GLU A 91 -18.38 6.77 23.75
N VAL A 92 -17.95 8.03 23.93
CA VAL A 92 -16.64 8.41 24.50
C VAL A 92 -16.80 8.93 25.91
#